data_AF-A0A847Y0S9-F1
#
_entry.id   AF-A0A847Y0S9-F1
#
_cell.length_a   1.000
_cell.length_b   1.000
_cell.length_c   1.000
_cell.angle_alpha   90.00
_cell.angle_beta   90.00
_cell.angle_gamma   90.00
#
_symmetry.space_group_name_H-M   'P 1'
#
loop_
_entity.id
_entity.type
_entity.pdbx_description
1 polymer ?
#
loop_
_entity_poly.entity_id
_entity_poly.type
_entity_poly.pdbx_seq_one_letter_code
_entity_poly.pdbx_strand_id
1 'polypeptide(L)'
;MKKLLAIIWQNRRQWLLGVFIIFMLLLFLDLNRRIGELYTLTNQRDQMRTQVQNLQATERALHKQIAYATSESAVEEWAREDNNLSQSGDKVIIPLPQPGYTVVPTIQPTPTMVVLENWQVWSLLFFGDRSRP
;
A
#
# COMPACT_ATOMS: atom_id res chain seq x y z
N MET A 1 -58.29 -5.32 39.61
CA MET A 1 -57.44 -6.52 39.46
C MET A 1 -58.20 -7.76 38.99
N LYS A 2 -59.25 -8.23 39.68
CA LYS A 2 -59.98 -9.47 39.32
C LYS A 2 -60.58 -9.47 37.89
N LYS A 3 -61.10 -8.34 37.41
CA LYS A 3 -61.61 -8.18 36.03
C LYS A 3 -60.51 -8.26 34.97
N LEU A 4 -59.30 -7.77 35.26
CA LEU A 4 -58.15 -7.86 34.33
C LEU A 4 -57.67 -9.30 34.20
N LEU A 5 -57.61 -10.05 35.31
CA LEU A 5 -57.25 -11.46 35.30
C LEU A 5 -58.26 -12.32 34.52
N ALA A 6 -59.57 -12.02 34.63
CA ALA A 6 -60.61 -12.72 33.88
C ALA A 6 -60.49 -12.49 32.36
N ILE A 7 -60.18 -11.24 31.93
CA ILE A 7 -59.92 -10.90 30.52
C ILE A 7 -58.68 -11.64 30.00
N ILE A 8 -57.61 -11.72 30.79
CA ILE A 8 -56.38 -12.45 30.45
C ILE A 8 -56.69 -13.95 30.26
N TRP A 9 -57.56 -14.53 31.08
CA TRP A 9 -57.95 -15.94 30.99
C TRP A 9 -58.86 -16.25 29.78
N GLN A 10 -59.79 -15.34 29.46
CA GLN A 10 -60.68 -15.46 28.30
C GLN A 10 -59.92 -15.28 26.96
N ASN A 11 -58.92 -14.41 26.92
CA ASN A 11 -58.14 -14.09 25.70
C ASN A 11 -56.67 -14.58 25.78
N ARG A 12 -56.41 -15.67 26.50
CA ARG A 12 -55.05 -16.20 26.78
C ARG A 12 -54.13 -16.31 25.56
N ARG A 13 -54.69 -16.69 24.40
CA ARG A 13 -53.94 -16.82 23.14
C ARG A 13 -53.42 -15.47 22.63
N GLN A 14 -54.20 -14.40 22.76
CA GLN A 14 -53.81 -13.05 22.34
C GLN A 14 -52.74 -12.47 23.27
N TRP A 15 -52.82 -12.77 24.57
CA TRP A 15 -51.82 -12.32 25.53
C TRP A 15 -50.46 -13.01 25.31
N LEU A 16 -50.47 -14.34 25.06
CA LEU A 16 -49.27 -15.09 24.70
C LEU A 16 -48.61 -14.57 23.42
N LEU A 17 -49.41 -14.25 22.39
CA LEU A 17 -48.91 -13.61 21.16
C LEU A 17 -48.28 -12.25 21.43
N GLY A 18 -48.91 -11.41 22.26
CA GLY A 18 -48.37 -10.11 22.63
C GLY A 18 -47.02 -10.21 23.36
N VAL A 19 -46.91 -11.12 24.33
CA VAL A 19 -45.66 -11.37 25.05
C VAL A 19 -44.58 -11.91 24.11
N PHE A 20 -44.93 -12.83 23.21
CA PHE A 20 -44.00 -13.37 22.22
C PHE A 20 -43.45 -12.29 21.29
N ILE A 21 -44.31 -11.37 20.80
CA ILE A 21 -43.90 -10.25 19.94
C ILE A 21 -42.95 -9.32 20.68
N ILE A 22 -43.25 -8.97 21.94
CA ILE A 22 -42.39 -8.11 22.76
C ILE A 22 -41.04 -8.80 22.99
N PHE A 23 -41.04 -10.09 23.31
CA PHE A 23 -39.81 -10.88 23.48
C PHE A 23 -38.96 -10.90 22.21
N MET A 24 -39.60 -11.16 21.05
CA MET A 24 -38.93 -11.11 19.76
C MET A 24 -38.31 -9.74 19.49
N LEU A 25 -39.04 -8.66 19.75
CA LEU A 25 -38.54 -7.31 19.54
C LEU A 25 -37.31 -7.01 20.42
N LEU A 26 -37.33 -7.40 21.69
CA LEU A 26 -36.18 -7.26 22.58
C LEU A 26 -34.97 -8.07 22.09
N LEU A 27 -35.19 -9.29 21.60
CA LEU A 27 -34.14 -10.14 21.06
C LEU A 27 -33.51 -9.52 19.80
N PHE A 28 -34.32 -8.98 18.89
CA PHE A 28 -33.82 -8.28 17.72
C PHE A 28 -33.01 -7.03 18.10
N LEU A 29 -33.45 -6.26 19.10
CA LEU A 29 -32.71 -5.10 19.58
C LEU A 29 -31.34 -5.51 20.18
N ASP A 30 -31.31 -6.55 21.01
CA ASP A 30 -30.08 -7.04 21.63
C ASP A 30 -29.10 -7.59 20.57
N LEU A 31 -29.62 -8.40 19.64
CA LEU A 31 -28.82 -8.99 18.57
C LEU A 31 -28.23 -7.90 17.66
N ASN A 32 -29.03 -6.91 17.27
CA ASN A 32 -28.55 -5.80 16.43
C ASN A 32 -27.44 -5.00 17.12
N ARG A 33 -27.56 -4.76 18.43
CA ARG A 33 -26.52 -4.07 19.20
C ARG A 33 -25.23 -4.88 19.24
N ARG A 34 -25.32 -6.18 19.52
CA ARG A 34 -24.16 -7.08 19.55
C ARG A 34 -23.46 -7.19 18.20
N ILE A 35 -24.21 -7.31 17.11
CA ILE A 35 -23.63 -7.36 15.75
C ILE A 35 -22.90 -6.06 15.43
N GLY A 36 -23.49 -4.91 15.78
CA GLY A 36 -22.83 -3.61 15.62
C GLY A 36 -21.51 -3.51 16.37
N GLU A 37 -21.51 -3.90 17.65
CA GLU A 37 -20.30 -3.91 18.49
C GLU A 37 -19.23 -4.85 17.94
N LEU A 38 -19.62 -6.07 17.54
CA LEU A 38 -18.70 -7.03 16.93
C LEU A 38 -18.06 -6.50 15.64
N TYR A 39 -18.84 -5.82 14.80
CA TYR A 39 -18.34 -5.23 13.56
C TYR A 39 -17.33 -4.10 13.85
N THR A 40 -17.65 -3.23 14.80
CA THR A 40 -16.73 -2.16 15.24
C THR A 40 -15.43 -2.73 15.80
N LEU A 41 -15.51 -3.69 16.73
CA LEU A 41 -14.34 -4.32 17.33
C LEU A 41 -13.48 -5.07 16.29
N THR A 42 -14.12 -5.76 15.35
CA THR A 42 -13.42 -6.45 14.26
C THR A 42 -12.67 -5.48 13.37
N ASN A 43 -13.31 -4.38 12.97
CA ASN A 43 -12.66 -3.35 12.15
C ASN A 43 -11.49 -2.69 12.89
N GLN A 44 -11.65 -2.37 14.17
CA GLN A 44 -10.57 -1.82 14.99
C GLN A 44 -9.39 -2.80 15.10
N ARG A 45 -9.68 -4.09 15.35
CA ARG A 45 -8.66 -5.15 15.39
C ARG A 45 -7.91 -5.24 14.06
N ASP A 46 -8.62 -5.23 12.94
CA ASP A 46 -8.01 -5.39 11.62
C ASP A 46 -7.15 -4.17 11.26
N GLN A 47 -7.60 -2.96 11.59
CA GLN A 47 -6.79 -1.74 11.45
C GLN A 47 -5.50 -1.82 12.27
N MET A 48 -5.58 -2.22 13.54
CA MET A 48 -4.41 -2.37 14.42
C MET A 48 -3.46 -3.46 13.89
N ARG A 49 -4.01 -4.57 13.39
CA ARG A 49 -3.23 -5.65 12.78
C ARG A 49 -2.43 -5.14 11.57
N THR A 50 -3.04 -4.37 10.68
CA THR A 50 -2.35 -3.77 9.54
C THR A 50 -1.24 -2.81 9.99
N GLN A 51 -1.49 -1.97 10.99
CA GLN A 51 -0.46 -1.07 11.54
C GLN A 51 0.74 -1.85 12.10
N VAL A 52 0.49 -2.90 12.88
CA VAL A 52 1.55 -3.76 13.43
C VAL A 52 2.34 -4.44 12.32
N GLN A 53 1.67 -4.96 11.28
CA GLN A 53 2.35 -5.58 10.14
C GLN A 53 3.25 -4.59 9.40
N ASN A 54 2.79 -3.36 9.19
CA ASN A 54 3.59 -2.31 8.56
C ASN A 54 4.81 -1.97 9.42
N LEU A 55 4.63 -1.79 10.73
CA LEU A 55 5.73 -1.51 11.65
C LEU A 55 6.76 -2.64 11.67
N GLN A 56 6.31 -3.90 11.69
CA GLN A 56 7.21 -5.06 11.61
C GLN A 56 7.95 -5.13 10.27
N ALA A 57 7.30 -4.77 9.16
CA ALA A 57 7.95 -4.73 7.86
C ALA A 57 9.05 -3.64 7.83
N THR A 58 8.75 -2.46 8.35
CA THR A 58 9.72 -1.36 8.49
C THR A 58 10.88 -1.75 9.41
N GLU A 59 10.58 -2.35 10.55
CA GLU A 59 11.60 -2.80 11.51
C GLU A 59 12.56 -3.82 10.89
N ARG A 60 12.05 -4.80 10.14
CA ARG A 60 12.90 -5.76 9.41
C ARG A 60 13.73 -5.08 8.33
N ALA A 61 13.16 -4.11 7.62
CA ALA A 61 13.89 -3.37 6.59
C ALA A 61 15.04 -2.56 7.21
N LEU A 62 14.79 -1.87 8.32
CA LEU A 62 15.79 -1.13 9.07
C LEU A 62 16.88 -2.05 9.63
N HIS A 63 16.50 -3.20 10.20
CA HIS A 63 17.49 -4.19 10.67
C HIS A 63 18.40 -4.68 9.54
N LYS A 64 17.86 -4.91 8.34
CA LYS A 64 18.68 -5.28 7.17
C LYS A 64 19.65 -4.17 6.78
N GLN A 65 19.19 -2.91 6.77
CA GLN A 65 20.04 -1.76 6.46
C GLN A 65 21.17 -1.61 7.50
N ILE A 66 20.86 -1.77 8.79
CA ILE A 66 21.86 -1.72 9.85
C ILE A 66 22.87 -2.86 9.69
N ALA A 67 22.40 -4.08 9.42
CA ALA A 67 23.28 -5.23 9.22
C ALA A 67 24.24 -5.05 8.03
N TYR A 68 23.75 -4.47 6.93
CA TYR A 68 24.59 -4.11 5.79
C TYR A 68 25.54 -2.94 6.11
N ALA A 69 25.05 -1.86 6.72
CA ALA A 69 25.89 -0.71 7.06
C ALA A 69 27.00 -1.04 8.07
N THR A 70 26.84 -2.11 8.85
CA THR A 70 27.84 -2.62 9.80
C THR A 70 28.69 -3.76 9.24
N SER A 71 28.43 -4.24 8.02
CA SER A 71 29.19 -5.33 7.41
C SER A 71 30.43 -4.83 6.68
N GLU A 72 31.44 -5.70 6.59
CA GLU A 72 32.66 -5.44 5.81
C GLU A 72 32.37 -5.18 4.33
N SER A 73 31.30 -5.77 3.78
CA SER A 73 30.89 -5.53 2.39
C SER A 73 30.55 -4.07 2.11
N ALA A 74 29.90 -3.37 3.05
CA ALA A 74 29.59 -1.94 2.88
C ALA A 74 30.86 -1.09 2.96
N VAL A 75 31.85 -1.49 3.77
CA VAL A 75 33.16 -0.84 3.83
C VAL A 75 33.92 -1.02 2.52
N GLU A 76 33.90 -2.24 1.96
CA GLU A 76 34.55 -2.55 0.68
C GLU A 76 33.89 -1.77 -0.47
N GLU A 77 32.55 -1.78 -0.56
CA GLU A 77 31.80 -1.05 -1.59
C GLU A 77 32.13 0.45 -1.56
N TRP A 78 32.10 1.07 -0.38
CA TRP A 78 32.52 2.47 -0.22
C TRP A 78 33.99 2.69 -0.60
N ALA A 79 34.88 1.79 -0.20
CA ALA A 79 36.30 1.88 -0.51
C ALA A 79 36.53 1.86 -2.02
N ARG A 80 35.82 1.02 -2.77
CA ARG A 80 35.97 0.89 -4.23
C ARG A 80 35.28 1.98 -5.02
N GLU A 81 34.02 2.25 -4.71
CA GLU A 81 33.16 3.10 -5.53
C GLU A 81 33.34 4.59 -5.21
N ASP A 82 33.28 4.94 -3.92
CA ASP A 82 33.26 6.35 -3.50
C ASP A 82 34.68 6.90 -3.30
N ASN A 83 35.60 6.09 -2.79
CA ASN A 83 36.94 6.55 -2.41
C ASN A 83 38.06 6.05 -3.34
N ASN A 84 37.72 5.27 -4.38
CA ASN A 84 38.65 4.72 -5.38
C ASN A 84 39.91 4.05 -4.76
N LEU A 85 39.75 3.45 -3.59
CA LEU A 85 40.81 2.76 -2.87
C LEU A 85 41.05 1.38 -3.50
N SER A 86 42.32 1.00 -3.59
CA SER A 86 42.77 -0.31 -4.06
C SER A 86 43.29 -1.15 -2.90
N GLN A 87 42.99 -2.44 -2.89
CA GLN A 87 43.54 -3.38 -1.91
C GLN A 87 44.91 -3.89 -2.36
N SER A 88 45.69 -4.39 -1.40
CA SER A 88 47.01 -4.97 -1.67
C SER A 88 46.92 -6.14 -2.66
N GLY A 89 47.45 -5.95 -3.86
CA GLY A 89 47.43 -6.94 -4.96
C GLY A 89 46.61 -6.50 -6.18
N ASP A 90 45.82 -5.44 -6.06
CA ASP A 90 45.03 -4.92 -7.18
C ASP A 90 45.88 -4.14 -8.19
N LYS A 91 45.54 -4.30 -9.48
CA LYS A 91 46.13 -3.51 -10.57
C LYS A 91 45.21 -2.33 -10.89
N VAL A 92 45.53 -1.16 -10.35
CA VAL A 92 44.82 0.08 -10.67
C VAL A 92 45.15 0.47 -12.11
N ILE A 93 44.15 0.40 -13.00
CA ILE A 93 44.27 0.83 -14.40
C ILE A 93 43.68 2.24 -14.49
N ILE A 94 44.53 3.22 -14.80
CA ILE A 94 44.09 4.58 -15.13
C ILE A 94 44.04 4.65 -16.67
N PRO A 95 42.85 4.78 -17.29
CA PRO A 95 42.76 4.94 -18.73
C PRO A 95 43.41 6.27 -19.12
N LEU A 96 44.52 6.19 -19.85
CA LEU A 96 45.10 7.36 -20.48
C LEU A 96 44.53 7.50 -21.90
N PRO A 97 44.16 8.71 -22.32
CA PRO A 97 43.79 8.94 -23.70
C PRO A 97 44.98 8.63 -24.61
N GLN A 98 44.68 8.09 -25.79
CA GLN A 98 45.69 7.78 -26.80
C GLN A 98 46.43 9.08 -27.19
N PRO A 99 47.76 9.08 -27.39
CA PRO A 99 48.48 10.28 -27.84
C PRO A 99 47.88 10.78 -29.16
N GLY A 100 47.35 12.01 -29.17
CA GLY A 100 46.65 12.60 -30.32
C GLY A 100 45.10 12.53 -30.26
N TYR A 101 44.52 12.01 -29.17
CA TYR A 101 43.07 12.01 -28.96
C TYR A 101 42.55 13.43 -28.71
N THR A 102 42.06 14.06 -29.77
CA THR A 102 41.30 15.31 -29.69
C THR A 102 39.83 14.92 -29.58
N VAL A 103 39.14 15.36 -28.53
CA VAL A 103 37.70 15.14 -28.40
C VAL A 103 37.03 15.91 -29.53
N VAL A 104 36.67 15.21 -30.62
CA VAL A 104 35.84 15.81 -31.67
C VAL A 104 34.43 15.86 -31.10
N PRO A 105 33.87 17.05 -30.85
CA PRO A 105 32.49 17.13 -30.37
C PRO A 105 31.60 16.45 -31.42
N THR A 106 30.95 15.37 -31.00
CA THR A 106 29.91 14.75 -31.82
C THR A 106 28.77 15.76 -31.87
N ILE A 107 28.57 16.40 -33.02
CA ILE A 107 27.41 17.25 -33.24
C ILE A 107 26.20 16.32 -33.28
N GLN A 108 25.51 16.22 -32.15
CA GLN A 108 24.25 15.51 -32.11
C GLN A 108 23.26 16.29 -32.97
N PRO A 109 22.62 15.68 -33.97
CA PRO A 109 21.64 16.38 -34.79
C PRO A 109 20.56 16.93 -33.86
N THR A 110 20.31 18.24 -33.94
CA THR A 110 19.20 18.86 -33.23
C THR A 110 17.93 18.12 -33.65
N PRO A 111 17.15 17.54 -32.73
CA PRO A 111 15.92 16.88 -33.08
C PRO A 111 15.01 17.92 -33.74
N THR A 112 14.61 17.66 -34.99
CA THR A 112 13.61 18.47 -35.66
C THR A 112 12.31 18.35 -34.86
N MET A 113 11.87 19.44 -34.22
CA MET A 113 10.56 19.46 -33.59
C MET A 113 9.51 19.28 -34.68
N VAL A 114 8.75 18.19 -34.59
CA VAL A 114 7.54 18.03 -35.39
C VAL A 114 6.49 18.95 -34.78
N VAL A 115 6.12 20.01 -35.49
CA VAL A 115 5.00 20.87 -35.08
C VAL A 115 3.71 20.11 -35.40
N LEU A 116 3.02 19.64 -34.35
CA LEU A 116 1.71 19.04 -34.49
C LEU A 116 0.64 20.12 -34.47
N GLU A 117 -0.36 19.99 -35.34
CA GLU A 117 -1.57 20.80 -35.26
C GLU A 117 -2.40 20.38 -34.02
N ASN A 118 -3.17 21.31 -33.45
CA ASN A 118 -3.94 21.07 -32.22
C ASN A 118 -4.80 19.79 -32.27
N TRP A 119 -5.40 19.48 -33.43
CA TRP A 119 -6.23 18.27 -33.56
C TRP A 119 -5.43 16.97 -33.49
N GLN A 120 -4.16 16.98 -33.93
CA GLN A 120 -3.26 15.82 -33.86
C GLN A 120 -2.86 15.54 -32.40
N VAL A 121 -2.65 16.61 -31.62
CA VAL A 121 -2.41 16.51 -30.17
C VAL A 121 -3.60 15.87 -29.46
N TRP A 122 -4.82 16.34 -29.77
CA TRP A 122 -6.04 15.75 -29.20
C TRP A 122 -6.22 14.28 -29.60
N SER A 123 -5.98 13.95 -30.86
CA SER A 123 -6.05 12.56 -31.34
C SER A 123 -5.08 11.65 -30.58
N LEU A 124 -3.82 12.08 -30.38
CA LEU A 124 -2.83 11.32 -29.61
C LEU A 124 -3.21 11.14 -28.15
N LEU A 125 -3.78 12.17 -27.51
CA LEU A 125 -4.24 12.10 -26.11
C LEU A 125 -5.37 11.07 -25.91
N PHE A 126 -6.30 10.96 -26.87
CA PHE A 126 -7.45 10.07 -26.74
C PHE A 126 -7.21 8.67 -27.31
N PHE A 127 -6.40 8.52 -28.36
CA PHE A 127 -6.27 7.28 -29.11
C PHE A 127 -4.86 6.68 -29.11
N GLY A 128 -3.87 7.37 -28.53
CA GLY A 128 -2.48 6.93 -28.50
C GLY A 128 -1.78 6.93 -29.86
N ASP A 129 -0.47 6.67 -29.85
CA ASP A 129 0.31 6.50 -31.06
C ASP A 129 0.06 5.10 -31.65
N ARG A 130 -0.73 5.04 -32.74
CA ARG A 130 -1.05 3.79 -33.44
C ARG A 130 0.09 3.28 -34.34
N SER A 131 1.23 3.99 -34.40
CA SER A 131 2.33 3.69 -35.31
C SER A 131 3.48 2.87 -34.70
N ARG A 132 3.34 2.42 -33.45
CA ARG A 132 4.24 1.43 -32.84
C ARG A 132 3.60 0.03 -32.87
N PRO A 133 4.26 -0.99 -33.47
CA PRO A 133 3.77 -2.37 -33.48
C PRO A 133 3.73 -2.98 -32.08
#